data_AF-A0A706T123-F1
#
_entry.id   AF-A0A706T123-F1
#
_cell.length_a   1.000
_cell.length_b   1.000
_cell.length_c   1.000
_cell.angle_alpha   90.00
_cell.angle_beta   90.00
_cell.angle_gamma   90.00
#
_symmetry.space_group_name_H-M   'P 1'
#
loop_
_entity.id
_entity.type
_entity.pdbx_description
1 polymer ?
#
loop_
_entity_poly.entity_id
_entity_poly.type
_entity_poly.pdbx_seq_one_letter_code
_entity_poly.pdbx_strand_id
1 'polypeptide(L)'
;MEPITLTLCLLVFAIVMFVWEKVPLAVTSMIVCVALVITGVLNIKQAFAGFIDTNVILFVAMFIVGGALFETGMANKVGGVI
;
A
#
# COMPACT_ATOMS: atom_id res chain seq x y z
N MET A 1 10.59 -7.37 -27.51
CA MET A 1 10.20 -8.09 -26.29
C MET A 1 8.71 -7.83 -26.09
N GLU A 2 7.88 -8.88 -26.02
CA GLU A 2 6.45 -8.71 -25.79
C GLU A 2 6.20 -7.92 -24.49
N PRO A 3 5.25 -6.97 -24.47
CA PRO A 3 4.93 -6.17 -23.28
C PRO A 3 4.59 -7.04 -22.06
N ILE A 4 4.03 -8.24 -22.29
CA ILE A 4 3.69 -9.24 -21.27
C ILE A 4 4.93 -9.80 -20.56
N THR A 5 6.05 -10.00 -21.26
CA THR A 5 7.28 -10.54 -20.65
C THR A 5 7.89 -9.52 -19.70
N LEU A 6 7.81 -8.24 -20.04
CA LEU A 6 8.32 -7.14 -19.21
C LEU A 6 7.52 -6.99 -17.92
N THR A 7 6.19 -7.09 -18.00
CA THR A 7 5.32 -7.02 -16.81
C THR A 7 5.49 -8.23 -15.89
N LEU A 8 5.62 -9.44 -16.46
CA LEU A 8 5.87 -10.66 -15.67
C LEU A 8 7.24 -10.64 -14.98
N CYS A 9 8.29 -10.17 -15.64
CA CYS A 9 9.61 -10.01 -15.01
C CYS A 9 9.58 -9.02 -13.84
N LEU A 10 8.87 -7.89 -14.01
CA LEU A 10 8.68 -6.89 -12.95
C LEU A 10 7.85 -7.43 -11.78
N LEU A 11 6.84 -8.24 -12.07
CA LEU A 11 6.03 -8.90 -11.04
C LEU A 11 6.87 -9.87 -10.21
N VAL A 12 7.70 -10.71 -10.84
CA VAL A 12 8.61 -11.61 -10.13
C VAL A 12 9.62 -10.82 -9.30
N PHE A 13 10.19 -9.74 -9.85
CA PHE A 13 11.09 -8.86 -9.11
C PHE A 13 10.42 -8.24 -7.88
N ALA A 14 9.18 -7.75 -8.01
CA ALA A 14 8.41 -7.19 -6.91
C ALA A 14 8.12 -8.23 -5.81
N ILE A 15 7.75 -9.46 -6.18
CA ILE A 15 7.51 -10.55 -5.23
C ILE A 15 8.79 -10.88 -4.44
N VAL A 16 9.93 -11.01 -5.13
CA VAL A 16 11.21 -11.30 -4.47
C VAL A 16 11.59 -10.17 -3.50
N MET A 17 11.39 -8.90 -3.90
CA MET A 17 11.63 -7.75 -3.02
C MET A 17 10.70 -7.73 -1.79
N PHE A 18 9.44 -8.15 -1.95
CA PHE A 18 8.50 -8.24 -0.84
C PHE A 18 8.84 -9.37 0.14
N VAL A 19 9.17 -10.56 -0.37
CA VAL A 19 9.50 -11.72 0.48
C VAL A 19 10.78 -11.50 1.27
N TRP A 20 11.75 -10.77 0.71
CA TRP A 20 13.02 -10.54 1.40
C TRP A 20 12.92 -9.61 2.61
N GLU A 21 11.85 -8.80 2.69
CA GLU A 21 11.46 -7.89 3.79
C GLU A 21 12.60 -7.08 4.47
N LYS A 22 13.76 -6.95 3.83
CA LYS A 22 14.91 -6.19 4.35
C LYS A 22 14.64 -4.69 4.41
N VAL A 23 13.65 -4.22 3.64
CA VAL A 23 13.24 -2.83 3.53
C VAL A 23 11.75 -2.77 3.87
N PRO A 24 11.27 -1.74 4.60
CA PRO A 24 9.86 -1.64 4.96
C PRO A 24 8.94 -1.81 3.74
N LEU A 25 7.85 -2.55 3.90
CA LEU A 25 6.89 -2.85 2.84
C LEU A 25 6.35 -1.59 2.14
N ALA A 26 6.23 -0.49 2.87
CA ALA A 26 5.84 0.81 2.31
C ALA A 26 6.89 1.39 1.33
N VAL A 27 8.18 1.16 1.61
CA VAL A 27 9.28 1.66 0.77
C VAL A 27 9.46 0.77 -0.45
N THR A 28 9.38 -0.56 -0.30
CA THR A 28 9.47 -1.49 -1.44
C THR A 28 8.34 -1.27 -2.43
N SER A 29 7.10 -1.09 -1.95
CA SER A 29 5.95 -0.78 -2.81
C SER A 29 6.10 0.54 -3.58
N MET A 30 6.65 1.59 -2.95
CA MET A 30 6.99 2.84 -3.65
C MET A 30 8.04 2.63 -4.74
N ILE A 31 9.12 1.89 -4.46
CA ILE A 31 10.18 1.62 -5.45
C ILE A 31 9.62 0.86 -6.66
N VAL A 32 8.79 -0.16 -6.42
CA VAL A 32 8.14 -0.93 -7.49
C VAL A 32 7.20 -0.04 -8.33
N CYS A 33 6.42 0.84 -7.68
CA CYS A 33 5.57 1.80 -8.38
C CYS A 33 6.37 2.72 -9.30
N VAL A 34 7.48 3.27 -8.80
CA VAL A 34 8.38 4.14 -9.60
C VAL A 34 9.02 3.35 -10.74
N ALA A 35 9.49 2.13 -10.48
CA ALA A 35 10.08 1.27 -11.50
C ALA A 35 9.09 0.94 -12.64
N LEU A 36 7.81 0.71 -12.31
CA LEU A 36 6.74 0.46 -13.29
C LEU A 36 6.44 1.69 -14.17
N VAL A 37 6.54 2.90 -13.61
CA VAL A 37 6.37 4.15 -14.36
C VAL A 37 7.58 4.40 -15.27
N ILE A 38 8.80 4.19 -14.78
CA ILE A 38 10.04 4.38 -15.57
C ILE A 38 10.12 3.38 -16.73
N THR A 39 9.70 2.14 -16.51
CA THR A 39 9.69 1.10 -17.56
C THR A 39 8.56 1.28 -18.59
N GLY A 40 7.69 2.29 -18.44
CA GLY A 40 6.62 2.61 -19.38
C GLY A 40 5.47 1.60 -19.40
N VAL A 41 5.47 0.64 -18.46
CA VAL A 41 4.41 -0.36 -18.31
C VAL A 41 3.12 0.29 -17.82
N LEU A 42 3.25 1.31 -16.95
CA LEU A 42 2.11 1.99 -16.33
C LEU A 42 2.24 3.51 -16.46
N ASN A 43 1.14 4.17 -16.84
CA ASN A 43 1.11 5.64 -16.87
C ASN A 43 1.06 6.21 -15.44
N ILE A 44 1.54 7.45 -15.25
CA ILE A 44 1.53 8.14 -13.94
C ILE A 44 0.12 8.14 -13.34
N LYS A 45 -0.92 8.42 -14.14
CA LYS A 45 -2.32 8.40 -13.67
C LYS A 45 -2.77 7.03 -13.17
N GLN A 46 -2.31 5.95 -13.82
CA GLN A 46 -2.66 4.59 -13.43
C GLN A 46 -1.88 4.14 -12.18
N ALA A 47 -0.63 4.57 -12.02
CA ALA A 47 0.14 4.33 -10.80
C ALA A 47 -0.51 4.98 -9.57
N PHE A 48 -1.03 6.21 -9.72
CA PHE A 48 -1.75 6.91 -8.64
C PHE A 48 -3.17 6.39 -8.40
N ALA A 49 -3.77 5.65 -9.33
CA ALA A 49 -5.14 5.14 -9.17
C ALA A 49 -5.28 4.20 -7.96
N GLY A 50 -4.24 3.41 -7.64
CA GLY A 50 -4.22 2.53 -6.48
C GLY A 50 -4.19 3.27 -5.14
N PHE A 51 -3.66 4.50 -5.09
CA PHE A 51 -3.61 5.30 -3.85
C PHE A 51 -4.95 5.96 -3.52
N ILE A 52 -5.80 6.18 -4.52
CA ILE A 52 -7.13 6.82 -4.39
C ILE A 52 -8.23 5.73 -4.29
N ASP A 53 -7.84 4.47 -4.18
CA ASP A 53 -8.79 3.37 -4.04
C ASP A 53 -9.64 3.53 -2.77
N THR A 54 -10.95 3.30 -2.90
CA THR A 54 -11.90 3.48 -1.79
C THR A 54 -11.53 2.61 -0.59
N ASN A 55 -10.97 1.42 -0.80
CA ASN A 55 -10.55 0.55 0.31
C ASN A 55 -9.34 1.15 1.04
N VAL A 56 -8.39 1.76 0.32
CA VAL A 56 -7.23 2.43 0.93
C VAL A 56 -7.68 3.62 1.78
N ILE A 57 -8.59 4.44 1.26
CA ILE A 57 -9.16 5.57 2.01
C ILE A 57 -9.94 5.07 3.24
N LEU A 58 -10.67 3.96 3.11
CA LEU A 58 -11.38 3.34 4.23
C LEU A 58 -10.42 2.92 5.35
N PHE A 59 -9.28 2.30 5.03
CA PHE A 59 -8.27 1.95 6.04
C PHE A 59 -7.72 3.18 6.76
N VAL A 60 -7.43 4.27 6.02
CA VAL A 60 -7.01 5.53 6.63
C VAL A 60 -8.09 6.09 7.56
N ALA A 61 -9.36 6.08 7.13
CA ALA A 61 -10.47 6.52 7.96
C ALA A 61 -10.60 5.65 9.23
N MET A 62 -10.37 4.34 9.13
CA MET A 62 -10.42 3.43 10.27
C MET A 62 -9.34 3.75 11.31
N PHE A 63 -8.14 4.14 10.87
CA PHE A 63 -7.09 4.63 11.78
C PHE A 63 -7.48 5.95 12.46
N ILE A 64 -8.12 6.87 11.74
CA ILE A 64 -8.63 8.14 12.32
C ILE A 64 -9.70 7.85 13.38
N VAL A 65 -10.67 6.99 13.08
CA VAL A 65 -11.72 6.58 14.03
C VAL A 65 -11.10 5.92 15.26
N GLY A 66 -10.12 5.03 15.07
CA GLY A 66 -9.38 4.40 16.16
C GLY A 66 -8.71 5.45 17.06
N GLY A 67 -7.97 6.39 16.49
CA GLY A 67 -7.34 7.49 17.23
C GLY A 67 -8.34 8.33 18.03
N ALA A 68 -9.47 8.70 17.43
CA ALA A 68 -10.53 9.46 18.11
C ALA A 68 -11.15 8.68 19.29
N LEU A 69 -11.30 7.35 19.17
CA LEU A 69 -11.77 6.50 20.26
C LEU A 69 -10.78 6.44 21.43
N PHE A 70 -9.47 6.45 21.16
CA PHE A 70 -8.44 6.53 22.20
C PHE A 70 -8.41 7.92 22.86
N GLU A 71 -8.51 8.98 22.08
CA GLU A 71 -8.42 10.37 22.55
C GLU A 71 -9.65 10.79 23.38
N THR A 72 -10.84 10.31 23.03
CA THR A 72 -12.08 10.50 23.82
C THR A 72 -12.16 9.61 25.07
N GLY A 73 -11.21 8.69 25.26
CA GLY A 73 -11.23 7.69 26.34
C GLY A 73 -12.34 6.65 26.20
N MET A 74 -13.08 6.63 25.09
CA MET A 74 -14.10 5.63 24.78
C MET A 74 -13.49 4.22 24.72
N ALA A 75 -12.29 4.09 24.12
CA ALA A 75 -11.56 2.83 24.10
C ALA A 75 -11.30 2.28 25.52
N ASN A 76 -10.99 3.17 26.47
CA ASN A 76 -10.70 2.80 27.86
C ASN A 76 -11.98 2.49 28.64
N LYS A 77 -13.07 3.23 28.40
CA LYS A 77 -14.38 2.96 29.00
C LYS A 77 -14.97 1.63 28.54
N VAL A 78 -14.87 1.31 27.25
CA VAL A 78 -15.39 0.04 26.70
C VAL A 78 -14.46 -1.13 27.07
N GLY A 79 -13.15 -0.93 27.03
CA GLY A 79 -12.17 -1.96 27.40
C GLY A 79 -12.16 -2.33 28.88
N GLY A 80 -12.57 -1.42 29.78
CA GLY A 80 -12.68 -1.70 31.22
C GLY A 80 -14.04 -2.25 31.68
N VAL A 81 -15.00 -2.44 30.76
CA VAL A 81 -16.32 -3.05 31.04
C VAL A 81 -16.29 -4.58 30.88
N ILE A 82 -15.25 -5.12 30.24
CA ILE A 82 -14.92 -6.55 30.16
C ILE A 82 -13.69 -6.84 31.02
#